data_AF-A0A558B841-F1
#
_entry.id   AF-A0A558B841-F1
#
_cell.length_a   1.000
_cell.length_b   1.000
_cell.length_c   1.000
_cell.angle_alpha   90.00
_cell.angle_beta   90.00
_cell.angle_gamma   90.00
#
_symmetry.space_group_name_H-M   'P 1'
#
loop_
_entity.id
_entity.type
_entity.pdbx_description
1 polymer ?
#
loop_
_entity_poly.entity_id
_entity_poly.type
_entity_poly.pdbx_seq_one_letter_code
_entity_poly.pdbx_strand_id
1 'polypeptide(L)'
;MSPKITTVEPARWQPTGLVTTLLSPGARQVINCWLGTGDFLDEQHQPRILLALAEGDDAFTDLVRCANPDLVSAVVLNELLRKGIVEALESGHVLLRRSAYAPAGQPEPESVLAEPEDLFSNGIPRRRFNDT
;
A
#
# COMPACT_ATOMS: atom_id res chain seq x y z
N MET A 1 -42.50 1.19 -8.17
CA MET A 1 -41.18 1.86 -8.22
C MET A 1 -40.21 0.98 -7.45
N SER A 2 -39.37 0.22 -8.15
CA SER A 2 -38.37 -0.63 -7.51
C SER A 2 -37.11 0.19 -7.24
N PRO A 3 -36.48 0.09 -6.06
CA PRO A 3 -35.22 0.77 -5.80
C PRO A 3 -34.17 0.20 -6.76
N LYS A 4 -33.44 1.09 -7.46
CA LYS A 4 -32.19 0.71 -8.11
C LYS A 4 -31.23 0.32 -7.00
N ILE A 5 -31.10 -0.98 -6.76
CA ILE A 5 -29.98 -1.51 -6.00
C ILE A 5 -28.78 -1.20 -6.88
N THR A 6 -28.09 -0.10 -6.57
CA THR A 6 -26.75 0.14 -7.11
C THR A 6 -25.89 -0.96 -6.52
N THR A 7 -25.69 -2.02 -7.30
CA THR A 7 -24.70 -3.05 -6.99
C THR A 7 -23.35 -2.33 -7.00
N VAL A 8 -22.90 -1.89 -5.83
CA VAL A 8 -21.54 -1.39 -5.65
C VAL A 8 -20.68 -2.61 -5.86
N GLU A 9 -19.95 -2.68 -6.98
CA GLU A 9 -19.00 -3.76 -7.18
C GLU A 9 -18.04 -3.80 -5.98
N PRO A 10 -17.76 -4.99 -5.42
CA PRO A 10 -16.87 -5.08 -4.28
C PRO A 10 -15.52 -4.49 -4.66
N ALA A 11 -15.01 -3.58 -3.84
CA ALA A 11 -13.69 -3.00 -4.01
C ALA A 11 -12.68 -4.14 -4.19
N ARG A 12 -11.89 -4.13 -5.27
CA ARG A 12 -10.95 -5.21 -5.58
C ARG A 12 -9.73 -5.19 -4.66
N TRP A 13 -9.34 -3.99 -4.25
CA TRP A 13 -8.19 -3.72 -3.41
C TRP A 13 -8.63 -3.02 -2.14
N GLN A 14 -7.93 -3.31 -1.05
CA GLN A 14 -8.03 -2.58 0.20
C GLN A 14 -6.64 -2.10 0.63
N PRO A 15 -6.54 -0.93 1.28
CA PRO A 15 -5.29 -0.52 1.91
C PRO A 15 -4.90 -1.51 3.02
N THR A 16 -3.61 -1.82 3.13
CA THR A 16 -3.11 -2.67 4.21
C THR A 16 -3.13 -1.96 5.57
N GLY A 17 -2.96 -2.72 6.65
CA GLY A 17 -2.73 -2.15 7.99
C GLY A 17 -1.55 -1.16 8.06
N LEU A 18 -0.57 -1.30 7.16
CA LEU A 18 0.55 -0.36 7.05
C LEU A 18 0.07 1.04 6.64
N VAL A 19 -0.82 1.13 5.65
CA VAL A 19 -1.37 2.43 5.20
C VAL A 19 -2.20 3.08 6.29
N THR A 20 -3.00 2.29 7.02
CA THR A 20 -3.87 2.84 8.07
C THR A 20 -3.07 3.40 9.25
N THR A 21 -1.94 2.77 9.59
CA THR A 21 -1.08 3.15 10.71
C THR A 21 -0.10 4.28 10.39
N LEU A 22 0.45 4.32 9.17
CA LEU A 22 1.52 5.27 8.83
C LEU A 22 1.04 6.61 8.29
N LEU A 23 -0.17 6.66 7.72
CA LEU A 23 -0.65 7.82 6.97
C LEU A 23 -1.67 8.67 7.73
N SER A 24 -1.63 9.96 7.42
CA SER A 24 -2.63 10.95 7.79
C SER A 24 -4.02 10.60 7.20
N PRO A 25 -5.11 11.10 7.81
CA PRO A 25 -6.46 10.87 7.27
C PRO A 25 -6.61 11.29 5.80
N GLY A 26 -6.02 12.42 5.40
CA GLY A 26 -6.07 12.92 4.02
C GLY A 26 -5.31 12.00 3.06
N ALA A 27 -4.09 11.59 3.41
CA ALA A 27 -3.34 10.65 2.59
C ALA A 27 -4.04 9.28 2.46
N ARG A 28 -4.74 8.81 3.51
CA ARG A 28 -5.57 7.61 3.42
C ARG A 28 -6.75 7.77 2.47
N GLN A 29 -7.39 8.93 2.40
CA GLN A 29 -8.44 9.21 1.42
C GLN A 29 -7.89 9.08 -0.01
N VAL A 30 -6.69 9.62 -0.24
CA VAL A 30 -6.01 9.53 -1.54
C VAL A 30 -5.70 8.09 -1.93
N ILE A 31 -5.18 7.26 -1.01
CA ILE A 31 -4.95 5.83 -1.29
C ILE A 31 -6.25 5.10 -1.60
N ASN A 32 -7.32 5.33 -0.83
CA ASN A 32 -8.62 4.70 -1.11
C ASN A 32 -9.16 5.08 -2.49
N CYS A 33 -9.01 6.35 -2.89
CA CYS A 33 -9.40 6.81 -4.22
C CYS A 33 -8.57 6.13 -5.31
N TRP A 34 -7.26 6.01 -5.14
CA TRP A 34 -6.37 5.35 -6.11
C TRP A 34 -6.76 3.89 -6.33
N LEU A 35 -7.15 3.19 -5.26
CA LEU A 35 -7.53 1.77 -5.31
C LEU A 35 -8.97 1.52 -5.80
N GLY A 36 -9.83 2.53 -5.73
CA GLY A 36 -11.28 2.39 -5.95
C GLY A 36 -11.82 3.08 -7.22
N THR A 37 -11.07 4.00 -7.81
CA THR A 37 -11.53 4.78 -8.97
C THR A 37 -10.86 4.28 -10.25
N GLY A 38 -11.68 3.85 -11.22
CA GLY A 38 -11.22 3.24 -12.47
C GLY A 38 -10.22 4.07 -13.27
N ASP A 39 -10.31 5.40 -13.24
CA ASP A 39 -9.39 6.30 -13.95
C ASP A 39 -7.93 6.16 -13.47
N PHE A 40 -7.74 5.72 -12.22
CA PHE A 40 -6.43 5.48 -11.62
C PHE A 40 -6.02 4.00 -11.62
N LEU A 41 -6.79 3.14 -12.31
CA LEU A 41 -6.51 1.71 -12.46
C LEU A 41 -6.18 1.36 -13.92
N ASP A 42 -5.20 0.47 -14.11
CA ASP A 42 -4.81 0.00 -15.44
C ASP A 42 -5.80 -1.03 -15.98
N GLU A 43 -5.55 -1.53 -17.19
CA GLU A 43 -6.40 -2.55 -17.83
C GLU A 43 -6.50 -3.85 -17.00
N GLN A 44 -5.50 -4.13 -16.17
CA GLN A 44 -5.48 -5.28 -15.25
C GLN A 44 -6.08 -4.93 -13.87
N HIS A 45 -6.74 -3.77 -13.76
CA HIS A 45 -7.33 -3.23 -12.55
C HIS A 45 -6.32 -3.06 -11.41
N GLN A 46 -5.05 -2.79 -11.73
CA GLN A 46 -4.00 -2.45 -10.77
C GLN A 46 -3.84 -0.93 -10.67
N PRO A 47 -3.36 -0.39 -9.55
CA PRO A 47 -3.04 1.03 -9.44
C PRO A 47 -2.05 1.46 -10.52
N ARG A 48 -2.44 2.46 -11.33
CA ARG A 48 -1.61 3.00 -12.41
C ARG A 48 -0.39 3.72 -11.84
N ILE A 49 0.67 3.74 -12.64
CA ILE A 49 1.79 4.67 -12.43
C ILE A 49 1.31 6.05 -12.85
N LEU A 50 1.51 7.06 -12.00
CA LEU A 50 1.04 8.42 -12.22
C LEU A 50 2.22 9.39 -12.35
N LEU A 51 2.03 10.50 -13.06
CA LEU A 51 3.01 11.60 -13.06
C LEU A 51 3.07 12.25 -11.67
N ALA A 52 4.27 12.43 -11.11
CA ALA A 52 4.45 12.83 -9.71
C ALA A 52 3.83 14.19 -9.39
N LEU A 53 4.16 15.22 -10.17
CA LEU A 53 3.60 16.57 -10.06
C LEU A 53 3.61 17.21 -11.45
N ALA A 54 2.48 17.13 -12.13
CA ALA A 54 2.24 17.78 -13.42
C ALA A 54 0.77 18.23 -13.48
N GLU A 55 0.46 19.07 -14.48
CA GLU A 55 -0.92 19.29 -14.92
C GLU A 55 -1.17 18.47 -16.18
N GLY A 56 -2.31 17.77 -16.23
CA GLY A 56 -2.69 16.89 -17.34
C GLY A 56 -3.15 15.52 -16.85
N ASP A 57 -3.70 14.73 -17.77
CA ASP A 57 -4.23 13.40 -17.49
C ASP A 57 -3.16 12.48 -16.84
N ASP A 58 -3.60 11.60 -15.94
CA ASP A 58 -2.75 10.65 -15.21
C ASP A 58 -1.77 11.28 -14.20
N ALA A 59 -2.03 12.52 -13.78
CA ALA A 59 -1.24 13.17 -12.74
C ALA A 59 -1.71 12.80 -11.32
N PHE A 60 -0.74 12.70 -10.40
CA PHE A 60 -1.01 12.56 -8.97
C PHE A 60 -1.85 13.73 -8.42
N THR A 61 -1.74 14.92 -9.02
CA THR A 61 -2.56 16.09 -8.68
C THR A 61 -4.05 15.82 -8.88
N ASP A 62 -4.42 15.12 -9.95
CA ASP A 62 -5.82 14.81 -10.26
C ASP A 62 -6.38 13.75 -9.33
N LEU A 63 -5.56 12.75 -8.97
CA LEU A 63 -5.89 11.78 -7.92
C LEU A 63 -6.19 12.49 -6.59
N VAL A 64 -5.33 13.42 -6.15
CA VAL A 64 -5.56 14.15 -4.91
C VAL A 64 -6.83 14.99 -5.00
N ARG A 65 -7.05 15.69 -6.11
CA ARG A 65 -8.27 16.49 -6.33
C ARG A 65 -9.54 15.63 -6.34
N CYS A 66 -9.48 14.44 -6.94
CA CYS A 66 -10.57 13.47 -6.97
C CYS A 66 -10.90 12.95 -5.56
N ALA A 67 -9.86 12.65 -4.77
CA ALA A 67 -10.02 12.16 -3.41
C ALA A 67 -10.54 13.24 -2.44
N ASN A 68 -9.90 14.42 -2.46
CA ASN A 68 -10.25 15.56 -1.61
C ASN A 68 -9.60 16.85 -2.14
N PRO A 69 -10.39 17.80 -2.68
CA PRO A 69 -9.86 19.03 -3.28
C PRO A 69 -9.24 20.01 -2.27
N ASP A 70 -9.46 19.82 -0.97
CA ASP A 70 -8.87 20.68 0.08
C ASP A 70 -7.42 20.28 0.43
N LEU A 71 -6.92 19.16 -0.13
CA LEU A 71 -5.56 18.69 0.11
C LEU A 71 -4.55 19.30 -0.86
N VAL A 72 -3.35 19.57 -0.36
CA VAL A 72 -2.22 20.03 -1.18
C VAL A 72 -1.43 18.83 -1.70
N SER A 73 -1.46 18.59 -3.02
CA SER A 73 -0.89 17.39 -3.65
C SER A 73 0.58 17.18 -3.32
N ALA A 74 1.39 18.24 -3.32
CA ALA A 74 2.81 18.16 -2.96
C ALA A 74 3.03 17.70 -1.50
N VAL A 75 2.15 18.10 -0.57
CA VAL A 75 2.23 17.70 0.84
C VAL A 75 1.90 16.21 0.99
N VAL A 76 0.83 15.76 0.33
CA VAL A 76 0.43 14.35 0.32
C VAL A 76 1.54 13.50 -0.30
N LEU A 77 2.05 13.88 -1.48
CA LEU A 77 3.10 13.12 -2.15
C LEU A 77 4.35 12.98 -1.28
N ASN A 78 4.79 14.07 -0.66
CA ASN A 78 5.94 14.06 0.25
C ASN A 78 5.70 13.16 1.48
N GLU A 79 4.48 13.10 1.99
CA GLU A 79 4.12 12.14 3.03
C GLU A 79 4.29 10.70 2.53
N LEU A 80 3.68 10.36 1.39
CA LEU A 80 3.73 9.01 0.83
C LEU A 80 5.16 8.54 0.54
N LEU A 81 6.01 9.42 -0.02
CA LEU A 81 7.42 9.13 -0.29
C LEU A 81 8.21 8.90 0.99
N ARG A 82 8.08 9.80 1.97
CA ARG A 82 8.81 9.67 3.26
C ARG A 82 8.40 8.43 4.05
N LYS A 83 7.16 7.96 3.88
CA LYS A 83 6.65 6.73 4.51
C LYS A 83 6.88 5.47 3.68
N GLY A 84 7.44 5.58 2.48
CA GLY A 84 7.71 4.44 1.60
C GLY A 84 6.45 3.76 1.05
N ILE A 85 5.33 4.49 0.99
CA ILE A 85 4.07 3.99 0.40
C ILE A 85 4.13 4.03 -1.12
N VAL A 86 4.77 5.06 -1.65
CA VAL A 86 5.02 5.22 -3.09
C VAL A 86 6.51 5.25 -3.37
N GLU A 87 6.87 4.92 -4.60
CA GLU A 87 8.23 4.97 -5.11
C GLU A 87 8.29 5.99 -6.24
N ALA A 88 9.27 6.90 -6.17
CA ALA A 88 9.57 7.81 -7.27
C ALA A 88 10.42 7.08 -8.31
N LEU A 89 10.01 7.19 -9.57
CA LEU A 89 10.72 6.63 -10.72
C LEU A 89 11.59 7.72 -11.36
N GLU A 90 12.68 7.32 -12.04
CA GLU A 90 13.59 8.25 -12.73
C GLU A 90 12.87 9.09 -13.81
N SER A 91 11.75 8.60 -14.33
CA SER A 91 10.91 9.26 -15.31
C SER A 91 10.04 10.40 -14.75
N GLY A 92 10.15 10.74 -13.46
CA GLY A 92 9.28 11.72 -12.81
C GLY A 92 7.87 11.19 -12.49
N HIS A 93 7.70 9.87 -12.51
CA HIS A 93 6.46 9.20 -12.16
C HIS A 93 6.52 8.64 -10.73
N VAL A 94 5.35 8.26 -10.21
CA VAL A 94 5.19 7.63 -8.90
C VAL A 94 4.42 6.32 -9.04
N LEU A 95 4.92 5.29 -8.39
CA LEU A 95 4.32 3.96 -8.32
C LEU A 95 3.82 3.71 -6.89
N LEU A 96 2.57 3.25 -6.75
CA LEU A 96 2.07 2.72 -5.48
C LEU A 96 2.70 1.35 -5.18
N ARG A 97 3.38 1.22 -4.05
CA ARG A 97 4.10 -0.02 -3.71
C ARG A 97 3.13 -1.15 -3.35
N ARG A 98 3.49 -2.38 -3.70
CA ARG A 98 2.70 -3.60 -3.42
C ARG A 98 2.42 -3.82 -1.92
N SER A 99 3.27 -3.32 -1.04
CA SER A 99 3.06 -3.40 0.43
C SER A 99 1.91 -2.51 0.93
N ALA A 100 1.44 -1.55 0.13
CA ALA A 100 0.42 -0.59 0.53
C ALA A 100 -1.01 -1.12 0.35
N TYR A 101 -1.23 -2.18 -0.42
CA TYR A 101 -2.57 -2.68 -0.74
C TYR A 101 -2.61 -4.20 -0.90
N ALA A 102 -3.76 -4.80 -0.58
CA ALA A 102 -4.01 -6.24 -0.66
C ALA A 102 -5.38 -6.49 -1.33
N PRO A 103 -5.64 -7.70 -1.86
CA PRO A 103 -6.95 -8.06 -2.36
C PRO A 103 -8.01 -7.91 -1.25
N ALA A 104 -9.13 -7.26 -1.56
CA ALA A 104 -10.20 -7.11 -0.57
C ALA A 104 -10.86 -8.45 -0.25
N GLY A 105 -11.34 -8.59 0.98
CA GLY A 105 -12.05 -9.80 1.42
C GLY A 105 -11.16 -11.00 1.73
N GLN A 106 -9.82 -10.85 1.62
CA GLN A 106 -8.91 -11.79 2.24
C GLN A 106 -8.56 -11.29 3.65
N PRO A 107 -8.54 -12.17 4.67
CA PRO A 107 -7.96 -11.81 5.96
C PRO A 107 -6.52 -11.34 5.72
N GLU A 108 -6.12 -10.23 6.34
CA GLU A 108 -4.73 -9.77 6.31
C GLU A 108 -3.85 -10.99 6.60
N PRO A 109 -2.78 -11.25 5.81
CA PRO A 109 -1.88 -12.34 6.12
C PRO A 109 -1.40 -12.08 7.54
N GLU A 110 -1.81 -12.96 8.46
CA GLU A 110 -1.32 -12.99 9.83
C GLU A 110 0.19 -12.84 9.70
N SER A 111 0.72 -11.77 10.27
CA SER A 111 2.15 -11.54 10.25
C SER A 111 2.75 -12.85 10.69
N VAL A 112 3.45 -13.54 9.79
CA VAL A 112 4.25 -14.69 10.16
C VAL A 112 5.33 -14.06 11.02
N LEU A 113 5.02 -13.88 12.31
CA LEU A 113 5.99 -14.02 13.36
C LEU A 113 6.54 -15.39 13.05
N ALA A 114 7.65 -15.41 12.33
CA ALA A 114 8.50 -16.57 12.32
C ALA A 114 8.81 -16.78 13.80
N GLU A 115 8.03 -17.65 14.43
CA GLU A 115 8.41 -18.31 15.65
C GLU A 115 9.87 -18.70 15.43
N PRO A 116 10.81 -18.27 16.28
CA PRO A 116 12.18 -18.76 16.21
C PRO A 116 12.14 -20.22 16.68
N GLU A 117 11.58 -21.11 15.86
CA GLU A 117 11.59 -22.54 16.08
C GLU A 117 13.03 -23.04 15.83
N ASP A 118 13.77 -23.09 16.93
CA ASP A 118 14.73 -24.14 17.26
C ASP A 118 15.95 -24.35 16.35
N LEU A 119 16.59 -23.27 15.88
CA LEU A 119 17.98 -23.38 15.37
C LEU A 119 19.04 -23.56 16.47
N PHE A 120 18.65 -23.57 17.75
CA PHE A 120 19.51 -23.97 18.86
C PHE A 120 18.99 -25.25 19.51
N SER A 121 18.86 -26.32 18.70
CA SER A 121 18.92 -27.66 19.28
C SER A 121 20.27 -27.77 19.98
N ASN A 122 20.20 -27.70 21.31
CA ASN A 122 21.31 -27.71 22.24
C ASN A 122 22.21 -28.93 21.98
N GLY A 123 23.23 -28.72 21.14
CA GLY A 123 24.41 -29.56 21.09
C GLY A 123 25.10 -29.45 22.45
N ILE A 124 24.80 -30.40 23.33
CA ILE A 124 25.54 -30.63 24.58
C ILE A 124 27.03 -30.65 24.21
N PRO A 125 27.88 -29.74 24.74
CA PRO A 125 29.31 -29.83 24.51
C PRO A 125 29.82 -31.07 25.26
N ARG A 126 30.18 -32.14 24.53
CA ARG A 126 30.87 -33.28 25.14
C ARG A 126 32.21 -32.76 25.68
N ARG A 127 32.32 -32.68 27.01
CA ARG A 127 33.58 -32.48 27.74
C ARG A 127 34.59 -33.53 27.25
N ARG A 128 35.61 -33.08 26.53
CA ARG A 128 36.78 -33.89 26.19
C ARG A 128 37.60 -34.01 27.47
N PHE A 129 37.54 -35.18 28.13
CA PHE A 129 38.53 -35.54 29.13
C PHE A 129 39.88 -35.64 28.40
N ASN A 130 40.84 -34.84 28.83
CA ASN A 130 42.23 -35.01 28.44
C ASN A 130 42.94 -35.61 29.65
N ASP A 131 43.57 -36.75 29.44
CA ASP A 131 44.29 -37.53 30.45
C ASP A 131 45.46 -36.74 31.04
N THR A 132 45.70 -36.92 32.34
CA THR A 132 47.03 -36.79 32.97
C THR A 132 47.12 -37.75 34.14
#